data_AF-G2HH00-F1
#
_entry.id   AF-G2HH00-F1
#
_cell.length_a   1.000
_cell.length_b   1.000
_cell.length_c   1.000
_cell.angle_alpha   90.00
_cell.angle_beta   90.00
_cell.angle_gamma   90.00
#
_symmetry.space_group_name_H-M   'P 1'
#
loop_
_entity.id
_entity.type
_entity.pdbx_description
1 polymer ?
#
loop_
_entity_poly.entity_id
_entity_poly.type
_entity_poly.pdbx_seq_one_letter_code
_entity_poly.pdbx_strand_id
1 'polypeptide(L)'
;MLTSACPGWVRYAERVLGRPITAHLCTAKSPQQVMGSLVKDYFARQQNLSPEKIFHVIVAPCYDKKLEALQESLPPALHGSRGADCVLTSGEIAQIMEQGDLSVRDAAVDTLFGDLKEDKVTRHDGASSDGHLAHIFRHAAKELFNEDVEEVTYRALRNKDFQEVTLEKNGEVVLRFAAAYGFRNIQNMILKLKKGKFPFHFVEVLACAGGCLNGRGQAQTPDGHADKALLRQMEGIYADIPVRRPESSAHVQELYQEWLEGINSPKAREVLHTTYQSQERGAHSLDIKW
;
A
#
# COMPACT_ATOMS: atom_id res chain seq x y z
N MET A 1 -15.78 -3.20 -0.77
CA MET A 1 -14.55 -2.61 -1.34
C MET A 1 -13.37 -3.55 -1.09
N LEU A 2 -12.44 -3.66 -2.04
CA LEU A 2 -11.20 -4.44 -1.94
C LEU A 2 -10.01 -3.47 -2.05
N THR A 3 -9.00 -3.57 -1.20
CA THR A 3 -7.83 -2.67 -1.32
C THR A 3 -7.03 -2.92 -2.60
N SER A 4 -6.18 -1.95 -2.95
CA SER A 4 -5.43 -1.93 -4.22
C SER A 4 -3.96 -1.56 -4.07
N ALA A 5 -3.44 -1.36 -2.85
CA ALA A 5 -2.04 -1.00 -2.64
C ALA A 5 -1.04 -2.11 -3.00
N CYS A 6 -1.49 -3.37 -3.05
CA CYS A 6 -0.69 -4.53 -3.43
C CYS A 6 -0.74 -4.78 -4.95
N PRO A 7 0.35 -4.50 -5.70
CA PRO A 7 0.33 -4.61 -7.17
C PRO A 7 0.17 -6.06 -7.65
N GLY A 8 0.69 -7.05 -6.92
CA GLY A 8 0.47 -8.46 -7.25
C GLY A 8 -1.01 -8.87 -7.21
N TRP A 9 -1.77 -8.31 -6.27
CA TRP A 9 -3.22 -8.49 -6.19
C TRP A 9 -3.96 -7.76 -7.32
N VAL A 10 -3.65 -6.47 -7.54
CA VAL A 10 -4.28 -5.68 -8.62
C VAL A 10 -4.06 -6.34 -9.98
N ARG A 11 -2.84 -6.78 -10.28
CA ARG A 11 -2.51 -7.46 -11.53
C ARG A 11 -3.29 -8.76 -11.72
N TYR A 12 -3.47 -9.54 -10.66
CA TYR A 12 -4.30 -10.74 -10.70
C TYR A 12 -5.77 -10.39 -10.96
N ALA A 13 -6.28 -9.34 -10.31
CA ALA A 13 -7.63 -8.86 -10.53
C ALA A 13 -7.86 -8.42 -11.97
N GLU A 14 -6.98 -7.62 -12.55
CA GLU A 14 -7.10 -7.10 -13.92
C GLU A 14 -6.94 -8.18 -14.99
N ARG A 15 -5.93 -9.05 -14.86
CA ARG A 15 -5.58 -10.02 -15.91
C ARG A 15 -6.37 -11.32 -15.86
N VAL A 16 -6.79 -11.74 -14.66
CA VAL A 16 -7.42 -13.06 -14.47
C VAL A 16 -8.89 -12.94 -14.09
N LEU A 17 -9.24 -11.98 -13.22
CA LEU A 17 -10.59 -11.90 -12.67
C LEU A 17 -11.52 -10.97 -13.46
N GLY A 18 -10.98 -9.91 -14.06
CA GLY A 18 -11.68 -8.96 -14.92
C GLY A 18 -12.71 -8.09 -14.19
N ARG A 19 -13.56 -7.44 -14.99
CA ARG A 19 -14.55 -6.43 -14.55
C ARG A 19 -15.39 -6.79 -13.32
N PRO A 20 -15.88 -8.04 -13.13
CA PRO A 20 -16.65 -8.41 -11.95
C PRO A 20 -15.91 -8.21 -10.62
N ILE A 21 -14.58 -8.15 -10.65
CA ILE A 21 -13.76 -7.92 -9.45
C ILE A 21 -13.12 -6.53 -9.48
N THR A 22 -12.63 -6.06 -10.62
CA THR A 22 -11.97 -4.75 -10.69
C THR A 22 -12.90 -3.59 -10.34
N ALA A 23 -14.21 -3.74 -10.55
CA ALA A 23 -15.22 -2.76 -10.13
C ALA A 23 -15.30 -2.58 -8.59
N HIS A 24 -14.76 -3.52 -7.81
CA HIS A 24 -14.74 -3.45 -6.35
C HIS A 24 -13.41 -2.96 -5.77
N LEU A 25 -12.39 -2.74 -6.60
CA LEU A 25 -11.09 -2.24 -6.15
C LEU A 25 -11.19 -0.78 -5.70
N CYS A 26 -10.51 -0.48 -4.60
CA CYS A 26 -10.35 0.87 -4.09
C CYS A 26 -9.63 1.72 -5.14
N THR A 27 -10.16 2.88 -5.48
CA THR A 27 -9.54 3.75 -6.49
C THR A 27 -8.36 4.54 -5.95
N ALA A 28 -8.11 4.57 -4.64
CA ALA A 28 -6.93 5.22 -4.08
C ALA A 28 -5.65 4.58 -4.67
N LYS A 29 -4.73 5.45 -5.10
CA LYS A 29 -3.39 5.05 -5.54
C LYS A 29 -2.62 4.41 -4.39
N SER A 30 -1.64 3.56 -4.72
CA SER A 30 -0.78 2.99 -3.68
C SER A 30 0.13 4.06 -3.06
N PRO A 31 0.72 3.81 -1.87
CA PRO A 31 1.68 4.74 -1.27
C PRO A 31 2.85 5.12 -2.20
N GLN A 32 3.33 4.18 -3.01
CA GLN A 32 4.38 4.45 -4.00
C GLN A 32 3.90 5.45 -5.07
N GLN A 33 2.70 5.25 -5.61
CA GLN A 33 2.12 6.11 -6.65
C GLN A 33 1.81 7.52 -6.10
N VAL A 34 1.30 7.59 -4.87
CA VAL A 34 1.07 8.85 -4.16
C VAL A 34 2.39 9.58 -3.92
N MET A 35 3.42 8.88 -3.44
CA MET A 35 4.76 9.44 -3.25
C MET A 35 5.36 9.92 -4.58
N GLY A 36 5.17 9.17 -5.66
CA GLY A 36 5.60 9.60 -6.99
C GLY A 36 4.97 10.93 -7.41
N SER A 37 3.68 11.11 -7.14
CA SER A 37 2.99 12.38 -7.40
C SER A 37 3.48 13.50 -6.48
N LEU A 38 3.73 13.20 -5.20
CA LEU A 38 4.26 14.16 -4.25
C LEU A 38 5.67 14.66 -4.66
N VAL A 39 6.56 13.75 -5.03
CA VAL A 39 7.94 14.08 -5.42
C VAL A 39 7.98 14.81 -6.77
N LYS A 40 7.25 14.29 -7.76
CA LYS A 40 7.32 14.81 -9.15
C LYS A 40 6.48 16.05 -9.37
N ASP A 41 5.48 16.31 -8.52
CA ASP A 41 4.65 17.52 -8.61
C ASP A 41 4.96 18.51 -7.48
N TYR A 42 4.58 18.20 -6.25
CA TYR A 42 4.67 19.13 -5.12
C TYR A 42 6.12 19.54 -4.82
N PHE A 43 6.98 18.56 -4.57
CA PHE A 43 8.38 18.83 -4.25
C PHE A 43 9.14 19.47 -5.42
N ALA A 44 8.90 19.00 -6.65
CA ALA A 44 9.49 19.60 -7.85
C ALA A 44 9.18 21.11 -7.97
N ARG A 45 7.92 21.50 -7.75
CA ARG A 45 7.50 22.91 -7.74
C ARG A 45 8.18 23.69 -6.64
N GLN A 46 8.24 23.15 -5.42
CA GLN A 46 8.91 23.81 -4.29
C GLN A 46 10.40 24.07 -4.57
N GLN A 47 11.07 23.14 -5.25
CA GLN A 47 12.49 23.27 -5.60
C GLN A 47 12.74 24.07 -6.89
N ASN A 48 11.70 24.59 -7.56
CA ASN A 48 11.79 25.20 -8.90
C ASN A 48 12.51 24.28 -9.92
N LEU A 49 12.25 22.97 -9.83
CA LEU A 49 12.77 21.96 -10.74
C LEU A 49 11.65 21.43 -11.65
N SER A 50 12.01 21.06 -12.88
CA SER A 50 11.09 20.28 -13.71
C SER A 50 11.11 18.81 -13.25
N PRO A 51 10.00 18.06 -13.38
CA PRO A 51 9.91 16.67 -12.90
C PRO A 51 10.98 15.74 -13.47
N GLU A 52 11.46 16.00 -14.69
CA GLU A 52 12.48 15.22 -15.40
C GLU A 52 13.89 15.41 -14.83
N LYS A 53 14.12 16.48 -14.06
CA LYS A 53 15.40 16.72 -13.38
C LYS A 53 15.54 15.96 -12.07
N ILE A 54 14.46 15.37 -11.57
CA ILE A 54 14.45 14.59 -10.33
C ILE A 54 14.51 13.12 -10.72
N PHE A 55 15.50 12.38 -10.22
CA PHE A 55 15.53 10.93 -10.34
C PHE A 55 15.03 10.30 -9.03
N HIS A 56 13.82 9.75 -9.05
CA HIS A 56 13.14 9.23 -7.87
C HIS A 56 13.30 7.70 -7.78
N VAL A 57 13.98 7.24 -6.74
CA VAL A 57 14.22 5.83 -6.43
C VAL A 57 13.37 5.39 -5.25
N ILE A 58 12.67 4.27 -5.39
CA ILE A 58 11.91 3.66 -4.30
C ILE A 58 12.59 2.35 -3.89
N VAL A 59 12.74 2.14 -2.59
CA VAL A 59 13.13 0.85 -2.02
C VAL A 59 11.89 0.14 -1.51
N ALA A 60 11.62 -1.07 -1.99
CA ALA A 60 10.41 -1.82 -1.65
C ALA A 60 10.68 -3.32 -1.43
N PRO A 61 9.96 -4.00 -0.52
CA PRO A 61 10.15 -5.44 -0.29
C PRO A 61 9.51 -6.33 -1.38
N CYS A 62 9.24 -5.81 -2.58
CA CYS A 62 8.38 -6.45 -3.57
C CYS A 62 8.83 -6.18 -5.01
N TYR A 63 8.99 -7.23 -5.81
CA TYR A 63 9.27 -7.11 -7.25
C TYR A 63 8.08 -6.53 -8.04
N ASP A 64 6.84 -6.79 -7.63
CA ASP A 64 5.66 -6.28 -8.33
C ASP A 64 5.57 -4.75 -8.27
N LYS A 65 6.24 -4.09 -7.32
CA LYS A 65 6.35 -2.62 -7.26
C LYS A 65 7.13 -2.03 -8.46
N LYS A 66 8.05 -2.80 -9.05
CA LYS A 66 8.71 -2.44 -10.32
C LYS A 66 7.69 -2.41 -11.46
N LEU A 67 6.82 -3.41 -11.52
CA LEU A 67 5.77 -3.49 -12.54
C LEU A 67 4.72 -2.40 -12.35
N GLU A 68 4.40 -2.06 -11.11
CA GLU A 68 3.55 -0.92 -10.78
C GLU A 68 4.15 0.38 -11.34
N ALA A 69 5.41 0.68 -11.02
CA ALA A 69 6.12 1.88 -11.50
C ALA A 69 6.13 2.00 -13.03
N LEU A 70 6.19 0.87 -13.75
CA LEU A 70 6.14 0.84 -15.22
C LEU A 70 4.76 1.12 -15.80
N GLN A 71 3.69 0.93 -15.02
CA GLN A 71 2.30 1.01 -15.45
C GLN A 71 1.57 2.22 -14.85
N GLU A 72 2.27 3.08 -14.09
CA GLU A 72 1.65 4.25 -13.47
C GLU A 72 1.15 5.22 -14.54
N SER A 73 -0.17 5.43 -14.58
CA SER A 73 -0.77 6.57 -15.24
C SER A 73 -0.61 7.79 -14.34
N LEU A 74 0.24 8.72 -14.76
CA LEU A 74 0.39 10.00 -14.08
C LEU A 74 -0.54 11.06 -14.68
N PRO A 75 -0.95 12.06 -13.87
CA PRO A 75 -1.66 13.24 -14.36
C PRO A 75 -0.98 13.83 -15.61
N PRO A 76 -1.73 14.31 -16.60
CA PRO A 76 -1.17 14.93 -17.81
C PRO A 76 -0.18 16.08 -17.51
N ALA A 77 -0.40 16.78 -16.39
CA ALA A 77 0.48 17.84 -15.90
C ALA A 77 1.93 17.39 -15.62
N LEU A 78 2.18 16.09 -15.46
CA LEU A 78 3.51 15.53 -15.25
C LEU A 78 4.27 15.20 -16.55
N HIS A 79 3.78 15.64 -17.72
CA HIS A 79 4.49 15.67 -19.02
C HIS A 79 5.15 14.33 -19.43
N GLY A 80 4.58 13.19 -19.03
CA GLY A 80 5.14 11.87 -19.35
C GLY A 80 6.32 11.42 -18.48
N SER A 81 6.66 12.18 -17.43
CA SER A 81 7.55 11.68 -16.37
C SER A 81 6.91 10.48 -15.65
N ARG A 82 7.74 9.65 -14.99
CA ARG A 82 7.30 8.52 -14.17
C ARG A 82 7.24 8.91 -12.70
N GLY A 83 6.32 8.32 -11.94
CA GLY A 83 6.21 8.57 -10.51
C GLY A 83 7.46 8.08 -9.80
N ALA A 84 7.92 6.88 -10.14
CA ALA A 84 9.23 6.33 -9.77
C ALA A 84 10.05 5.98 -11.01
N ASP A 85 11.30 6.43 -11.05
CA ASP A 85 12.22 6.15 -12.15
C ASP A 85 12.92 4.79 -11.97
N CYS A 86 13.16 4.41 -10.71
CA CYS A 86 13.75 3.13 -10.33
C CYS A 86 13.07 2.59 -9.09
N VAL A 87 12.86 1.28 -9.06
CA VAL A 87 12.44 0.56 -7.86
C VAL A 87 13.47 -0.52 -7.59
N LEU A 88 14.11 -0.45 -6.43
CA LEU A 88 15.06 -1.43 -5.93
C LEU A 88 14.42 -2.25 -4.83
N THR A 89 14.72 -3.54 -4.78
CA THR A 89 14.26 -4.37 -3.67
C THR A 89 15.24 -4.33 -2.50
N SER A 90 14.76 -4.63 -1.30
CA SER A 90 15.63 -4.73 -0.12
C SER A 90 16.76 -5.76 -0.31
N GLY A 91 16.49 -6.87 -1.01
CA GLY A 91 17.52 -7.84 -1.39
C GLY A 91 18.54 -7.29 -2.39
N GLU A 92 18.11 -6.49 -3.37
CA GLU A 92 19.04 -5.83 -4.31
C GLU A 92 19.92 -4.80 -3.61
N ILE A 93 19.36 -4.04 -2.66
CA ILE A 93 20.13 -3.11 -1.83
C ILE A 93 21.18 -3.85 -1.00
N ALA A 94 20.79 -4.97 -0.36
CA ALA A 94 21.73 -5.79 0.40
C ALA A 94 22.88 -6.29 -0.47
N GLN A 95 22.58 -6.79 -1.67
CA GLN A 95 23.60 -7.24 -2.62
C GLN A 95 24.55 -6.11 -3.07
N ILE A 96 24.02 -4.91 -3.34
CA ILE A 96 24.85 -3.74 -3.69
C ILE A 96 25.79 -3.38 -2.54
N MET A 97 25.30 -3.43 -1.31
CA MET A 97 26.11 -3.12 -0.13
C MET A 97 27.22 -4.15 0.09
N GLU A 98 26.94 -5.44 -0.07
CA GLU A 98 27.93 -6.52 0.02
C GLU A 98 29.02 -6.39 -1.04
N GLN A 99 28.64 -6.10 -2.29
CA GLN A 99 29.58 -5.93 -3.39
C GLN A 99 30.43 -4.66 -3.27
N GLY A 100 29.87 -3.61 -2.67
CA GLY A 100 30.53 -2.32 -2.48
C GLY A 100 31.33 -2.19 -1.18
N ASP A 101 31.36 -3.23 -0.34
CA ASP A 101 31.92 -3.18 1.03
C ASP A 101 31.35 -1.99 1.83
N LEU A 102 30.03 -1.77 1.73
CA LEU A 102 29.33 -0.65 2.35
C LEU A 102 28.68 -1.06 3.66
N SER A 103 28.96 -0.30 4.73
CA SER A 103 28.26 -0.41 6.01
C SER A 103 27.22 0.70 6.18
N VAL A 104 26.03 0.37 6.70
CA VAL A 104 25.03 1.39 7.07
C VAL A 104 25.43 2.07 8.37
N ARG A 105 25.25 3.39 8.41
CA ARG A 105 25.29 4.18 9.64
C ARG A 105 23.97 4.91 9.76
N ASP A 106 23.55 5.16 10.99
CA ASP A 106 22.39 6.02 11.22
C ASP A 106 22.65 7.40 10.62
N ALA A 107 21.67 7.89 9.87
CA ALA A 107 21.71 9.19 9.23
C ALA A 107 20.38 9.90 9.47
N ALA A 108 20.42 11.23 9.54
CA ALA A 108 19.21 12.03 9.50
C ALA A 108 18.54 11.82 8.13
N VAL A 109 17.21 11.68 8.14
CA VAL A 109 16.41 11.57 6.93
C VAL A 109 15.89 12.96 6.60
N ASP A 110 16.02 13.37 5.34
CA ASP A 110 15.46 14.63 4.86
C ASP A 110 13.92 14.60 4.86
N THR A 111 13.31 15.78 5.04
CA THR A 111 11.87 15.96 4.94
C THR A 111 11.51 16.63 3.62
N LEU A 112 10.36 16.25 3.05
CA LEU A 112 9.80 16.93 1.87
C LEU A 112 9.10 18.26 2.23
N PHE A 113 8.98 18.59 3.52
CA PHE A 113 8.23 19.74 4.04
C PHE A 113 9.13 20.91 4.49
N GLY A 114 10.36 21.02 3.96
CA GLY A 114 11.27 22.13 4.26
C GLY A 114 11.71 22.19 5.72
N ASP A 115 11.64 23.38 6.33
CA ASP A 115 12.16 23.65 7.69
C ASP A 115 11.30 23.09 8.83
N LEU A 116 10.13 22.51 8.52
CA LEU A 116 9.31 21.82 9.51
C LEU A 116 10.01 20.53 9.93
N LYS A 117 10.73 20.60 11.05
CA LYS A 117 11.45 19.47 11.62
C LYS A 117 10.48 18.35 12.01
N GLU A 118 10.50 17.26 11.26
CA GLU A 118 10.02 15.98 11.79
C GLU A 118 11.11 15.37 12.66
N ASP A 119 11.05 15.63 13.97
CA ASP A 119 12.07 15.16 14.91
C ASP A 119 12.14 13.62 15.03
N LYS A 120 11.10 12.88 14.60
CA LYS A 120 11.02 11.41 14.68
C LYS A 120 10.16 10.80 13.57
N VAL A 121 10.63 9.67 13.02
CA VAL A 121 9.84 8.78 12.17
C VAL A 121 8.60 8.32 12.92
N THR A 122 7.45 8.34 12.26
CA THR A 122 6.17 7.85 12.81
C THR A 122 5.54 6.83 11.87
N ARG A 123 4.64 6.02 12.40
CA ARG A 123 3.86 5.03 11.63
C ARG A 123 2.36 5.20 11.86
N HIS A 124 1.57 4.59 10.99
CA HIS A 124 0.14 4.41 11.26
C HIS A 124 -0.09 3.37 12.37
N ASP A 125 -1.32 3.28 12.84
CA ASP A 125 -1.76 2.43 13.96
C ASP A 125 -1.89 0.94 13.61
N GLY A 126 -1.45 0.53 12.41
CA GLY A 126 -1.43 -0.85 11.98
C GLY A 126 -0.28 -1.63 12.61
N ALA A 127 -0.43 -2.96 12.70
CA ALA A 127 0.59 -3.85 13.24
C ALA A 127 1.79 -4.07 12.30
N SER A 128 1.63 -3.74 11.01
CA SER A 128 2.67 -3.79 9.99
C SER A 128 2.50 -2.63 9.01
N SER A 129 3.50 -2.39 8.15
CA SER A 129 3.51 -1.29 7.18
C SER A 129 2.37 -1.29 6.16
N ASP A 130 1.68 -2.42 5.98
CA ASP A 130 0.56 -2.58 5.06
C ASP A 130 -0.80 -2.65 5.78
N GLY A 131 -0.81 -2.56 7.11
CA GLY A 131 -1.98 -2.77 7.96
C GLY A 131 -2.88 -1.53 8.03
N HIS A 132 -3.44 -1.13 6.89
CA HIS A 132 -4.33 0.04 6.80
C HIS A 132 -5.75 -0.27 7.29
N LEU A 133 -6.12 -1.55 7.37
CA LEU A 133 -7.45 -2.00 7.81
C LEU A 133 -7.87 -1.37 9.14
N ALA A 134 -6.99 -1.34 10.15
CA ALA A 134 -7.31 -0.84 11.48
C ALA A 134 -7.77 0.64 11.42
N HIS A 135 -6.98 1.46 10.74
CA HIS A 135 -7.27 2.87 10.52
C HIS A 135 -8.62 3.07 9.80
N ILE A 136 -8.82 2.39 8.67
CA ILE A 136 -10.04 2.51 7.86
C ILE A 136 -11.26 2.00 8.65
N PHE A 137 -11.10 0.94 9.44
CA PHE A 137 -12.18 0.42 10.28
C PHE A 137 -12.61 1.42 11.35
N ARG A 138 -11.66 2.04 12.05
CA ARG A 138 -11.94 3.12 13.03
C ARG A 138 -12.62 4.31 12.38
N HIS A 139 -12.10 4.75 11.24
CA HIS A 139 -12.67 5.86 10.47
C HIS A 139 -14.11 5.55 10.08
N ALA A 140 -14.37 4.38 9.49
CA ALA A 140 -15.71 3.97 9.08
C ALA A 140 -16.67 3.78 10.26
N ALA A 141 -16.20 3.23 11.39
CA ALA A 141 -17.00 3.09 12.60
C ALA A 141 -17.44 4.46 13.14
N LYS A 142 -16.52 5.43 13.17
CA LYS A 142 -16.80 6.78 13.63
C LYS A 142 -17.72 7.53 12.68
N GLU A 143 -17.41 7.50 11.38
CA GLU A 143 -18.16 8.24 10.36
C GLU A 143 -19.58 7.71 10.19
N LEU A 144 -19.75 6.38 10.09
CA LEU A 144 -21.02 5.77 9.73
C LEU A 144 -21.92 5.47 10.93
N PHE A 145 -21.34 5.22 12.11
CA PHE A 145 -22.07 4.76 13.29
C PHE A 145 -21.86 5.64 14.53
N ASN A 146 -21.00 6.66 14.45
CA ASN A 146 -20.57 7.51 15.56
C ASN A 146 -19.96 6.72 16.74
N GLU A 147 -19.32 5.57 16.45
CA GLU A 147 -18.64 4.74 17.45
C GLU A 147 -17.14 5.04 17.43
N ASP A 148 -16.55 5.31 18.59
CA ASP A 148 -15.10 5.44 18.74
C ASP A 148 -14.50 4.08 19.13
N VAL A 149 -13.68 3.52 18.24
CA VAL A 149 -13.08 2.19 18.42
C VAL A 149 -11.64 2.36 18.88
N GLU A 150 -11.41 2.20 20.19
CA GLU A 150 -10.07 2.28 20.77
C GLU A 150 -9.19 1.10 20.30
N GLU A 151 -9.67 -0.13 20.49
CA GLU A 151 -8.95 -1.35 20.14
C GLU A 151 -9.66 -2.14 19.02
N VAL A 152 -8.88 -2.53 18.02
CA VAL A 152 -9.35 -3.35 16.90
C VAL A 152 -8.98 -4.80 17.15
N THR A 153 -9.97 -5.64 17.47
CA THR A 153 -9.75 -7.07 17.71
C THR A 153 -9.86 -7.89 16.42
N TYR A 154 -8.77 -8.57 16.07
CA TYR A 154 -8.70 -9.46 14.91
C TYR A 154 -9.04 -10.89 15.28
N ARG A 155 -10.09 -11.46 14.66
CA ARG A 155 -10.42 -12.88 14.79
C ARG A 155 -9.89 -13.65 13.60
N ALA A 156 -8.99 -14.60 13.83
CA ALA A 156 -8.57 -15.52 12.77
C ALA A 156 -9.76 -16.37 12.30
N LEU A 157 -9.93 -16.47 10.99
CA LEU A 157 -10.94 -17.31 10.37
C LEU A 157 -10.36 -18.70 10.08
N ARG A 158 -9.81 -18.88 8.87
CA ARG A 158 -9.28 -20.17 8.42
C ARG A 158 -7.83 -20.40 8.86
N ASN A 159 -7.05 -19.32 8.95
CA ASN A 159 -5.64 -19.31 9.29
C ASN A 159 -5.25 -17.89 9.74
N LYS A 160 -4.01 -17.70 10.18
CA LYS A 160 -3.49 -16.41 10.65
C LYS A 160 -3.51 -15.30 9.58
N ASP A 161 -3.47 -15.66 8.30
CA ASP A 161 -3.44 -14.75 7.15
C ASP A 161 -4.86 -14.46 6.61
N PHE A 162 -5.91 -14.93 7.30
CA PHE A 162 -7.28 -14.55 7.00
C PHE A 162 -8.01 -14.21 8.29
N GLN A 163 -8.09 -12.92 8.59
CA GLN A 163 -8.64 -12.39 9.83
C GLN A 163 -9.86 -11.52 9.55
N GLU A 164 -10.78 -11.47 10.50
CA GLU A 164 -12.00 -10.66 10.47
C GLU A 164 -12.02 -9.67 11.62
N VAL A 165 -12.59 -8.50 11.36
CA VAL A 165 -12.89 -7.46 12.35
C VAL A 165 -14.36 -7.07 12.18
N THR A 166 -15.10 -6.98 13.29
CA THR A 166 -16.52 -6.65 13.29
C THR A 166 -16.83 -5.51 14.25
N LEU A 167 -17.77 -4.65 13.88
CA LEU A 167 -18.44 -3.71 14.78
C LEU A 167 -19.84 -4.24 15.04
N GLU A 168 -20.20 -4.39 16.31
CA GLU A 168 -21.55 -4.78 16.73
C GLU A 168 -22.27 -3.59 17.36
N LYS A 169 -23.53 -3.39 16.98
CA LYS A 169 -24.42 -2.37 17.55
C LYS A 169 -25.79 -2.98 17.75
N ASN A 170 -26.34 -2.86 18.96
CA ASN A 170 -27.64 -3.45 19.33
C ASN A 170 -27.74 -4.97 19.06
N GLY A 171 -26.64 -5.72 19.19
CA GLY A 171 -26.59 -7.16 18.93
C GLY A 171 -26.50 -7.55 17.46
N GLU A 172 -26.39 -6.59 16.54
CA GLU A 172 -26.19 -6.85 15.11
C GLU A 172 -24.81 -6.40 14.65
N VAL A 173 -24.22 -7.18 13.73
CA VAL A 173 -22.94 -6.81 13.10
C VAL A 173 -23.20 -5.76 12.03
N VAL A 174 -22.86 -4.51 12.32
CA VAL A 174 -23.09 -3.35 11.43
C VAL A 174 -21.90 -3.04 10.52
N LEU A 175 -20.67 -3.39 10.94
CA LEU A 175 -19.49 -3.40 10.07
C LEU A 175 -18.77 -4.74 10.14
N ARG A 176 -18.24 -5.15 9.01
CA ARG A 176 -17.54 -6.42 8.86
C ARG A 176 -16.43 -6.29 7.83
N PHE A 177 -15.20 -6.27 8.31
CA PHE A 177 -13.98 -6.11 7.53
C PHE A 177 -13.16 -7.40 7.58
N ALA A 178 -12.27 -7.60 6.62
CA ALA A 178 -11.32 -8.68 6.66
C ALA A 178 -9.93 -8.30 6.13
N ALA A 179 -8.91 -8.96 6.65
CA ALA A 179 -7.58 -9.02 6.04
C ALA A 179 -7.42 -10.40 5.39
N ALA A 180 -7.10 -10.46 4.10
CA ALA A 180 -6.94 -11.68 3.33
C ALA A 180 -5.59 -11.69 2.61
N TYR A 181 -4.60 -12.31 3.24
CA TYR A 181 -3.21 -12.36 2.77
C TYR A 181 -2.87 -13.70 2.14
N GLY A 182 -2.08 -13.68 1.08
CA GLY A 182 -1.66 -14.86 0.34
C GLY A 182 -2.67 -15.32 -0.72
N PHE A 183 -2.14 -15.71 -1.89
CA PHE A 183 -2.95 -16.15 -3.04
C PHE A 183 -4.00 -17.23 -2.74
N ARG A 184 -3.70 -18.17 -1.84
CA ARG A 184 -4.66 -19.20 -1.42
C ARG A 184 -5.90 -18.59 -0.76
N ASN A 185 -5.72 -17.62 0.13
CA ASN A 185 -6.85 -16.94 0.79
C ASN A 185 -7.61 -16.08 -0.22
N ILE A 186 -6.89 -15.36 -1.10
CA ILE A 186 -7.47 -14.56 -2.19
C ILE A 186 -8.38 -15.42 -3.09
N GLN A 187 -7.90 -16.56 -3.58
CA GLN A 187 -8.70 -17.44 -4.45
C GLN A 187 -9.96 -17.92 -3.75
N ASN A 188 -9.86 -18.35 -2.49
CA ASN A 188 -11.02 -18.78 -1.71
C ASN A 188 -12.03 -17.66 -1.48
N MET A 189 -11.55 -16.46 -1.18
CA MET A 189 -12.35 -15.25 -1.01
C MET A 189 -13.11 -14.91 -2.29
N ILE A 190 -12.45 -14.93 -3.44
CA ILE A 190 -13.05 -14.62 -4.73
C ILE A 190 -14.08 -15.69 -5.14
N LEU A 191 -13.83 -16.97 -4.86
CA LEU A 191 -14.82 -18.03 -5.09
C LEU A 191 -16.10 -17.80 -4.28
N LYS A 192 -15.99 -17.30 -3.04
CA LYS A 192 -17.15 -16.96 -2.21
C LYS A 192 -17.88 -15.72 -2.75
N LEU A 193 -17.14 -14.69 -3.16
CA LEU A 193 -17.68 -13.48 -3.77
C LEU A 193 -18.47 -13.77 -5.05
N LYS A 194 -17.91 -14.58 -5.96
CA LYS A 194 -18.59 -15.01 -7.21
C LYS A 194 -19.86 -15.83 -6.96
N LYS A 195 -19.97 -16.50 -5.81
CA LYS A 195 -21.17 -17.26 -5.39
C LYS A 195 -22.20 -16.40 -4.66
N GLY A 196 -21.99 -15.09 -4.55
CA GLY A 196 -22.86 -14.19 -3.77
C GLY A 196 -22.79 -14.41 -2.26
N LYS A 197 -21.82 -15.19 -1.76
CA LYS A 197 -21.66 -15.53 -0.34
C LYS A 197 -20.53 -14.71 0.28
N PHE A 198 -20.67 -13.38 0.28
CA PHE A 198 -19.62 -12.47 0.70
C PHE A 198 -20.09 -11.47 1.76
N PRO A 199 -19.77 -11.70 3.04
CA PRO A 199 -20.32 -10.88 4.12
C PRO A 199 -19.48 -9.62 4.43
N PHE A 200 -18.37 -9.39 3.73
CA PHE A 200 -17.43 -8.32 4.06
C PHE A 200 -17.74 -7.03 3.29
N HIS A 201 -17.80 -5.91 4.01
CA HIS A 201 -17.95 -4.57 3.46
C HIS A 201 -16.62 -4.05 2.89
N PHE A 202 -15.51 -4.41 3.55
CA PHE A 202 -14.15 -4.04 3.15
C PHE A 202 -13.22 -5.23 3.33
N VAL A 203 -12.30 -5.44 2.38
CA VAL A 203 -11.22 -6.41 2.54
C VAL A 203 -9.88 -5.81 2.15
N GLU A 204 -8.92 -5.91 3.06
CA GLU A 204 -7.50 -5.69 2.78
C GLU A 204 -6.90 -6.93 2.14
N VAL A 205 -6.36 -6.78 0.94
CA VAL A 205 -5.89 -7.91 0.12
C VAL A 205 -4.41 -7.75 -0.21
N LEU A 206 -3.59 -8.70 0.27
CA LEU A 206 -2.15 -8.73 0.01
C LEU A 206 -1.77 -10.07 -0.64
N ALA A 207 -0.99 -10.04 -1.71
CA ALA A 207 -0.64 -11.24 -2.48
C ALA A 207 0.29 -12.21 -1.72
N CYS A 208 1.15 -11.68 -0.84
CA CYS A 208 2.08 -12.47 -0.04
C CYS A 208 1.44 -12.85 1.30
N ALA A 209 1.64 -14.10 1.74
CA ALA A 209 1.30 -14.50 3.10
C ALA A 209 2.22 -13.78 4.09
N GLY A 210 1.70 -13.28 5.22
CA GLY A 210 2.44 -12.42 6.14
C GLY A 210 2.61 -10.96 5.68
N GLY A 211 1.92 -10.53 4.61
CA GLY A 211 2.01 -9.15 4.11
C GLY A 211 3.32 -8.82 3.38
N CYS A 212 3.61 -7.54 3.18
CA CYS A 212 4.80 -7.12 2.41
C CYS A 212 6.11 -7.33 3.17
N LEU A 213 6.07 -7.47 4.51
CA LEU A 213 7.26 -7.83 5.28
C LEU A 213 7.85 -9.19 4.84
N ASN A 214 6.99 -10.10 4.37
CA ASN A 214 7.37 -11.38 3.78
C ASN A 214 7.30 -11.35 2.24
N GLY A 215 7.47 -10.17 1.65
CA GLY A 215 7.49 -9.98 0.21
C GLY A 215 8.71 -10.62 -0.45
N ARG A 216 8.56 -11.07 -1.70
CA ARG A 216 9.64 -11.78 -2.41
C ARG A 216 10.86 -10.92 -2.72
N GLY A 217 10.77 -9.59 -2.59
CA GLY A 217 11.90 -8.69 -2.79
C GLY A 217 12.77 -8.50 -1.55
N GLN A 218 12.41 -9.11 -0.42
CA GLN A 218 13.21 -9.06 0.80
C GLN A 218 14.57 -9.76 0.61
N ALA A 219 15.56 -9.34 1.40
CA ALA A 219 16.81 -10.08 1.51
C ALA A 219 16.53 -11.51 1.99
N GLN A 220 17.22 -12.47 1.40
CA GLN A 220 17.06 -13.89 1.66
C GLN A 220 18.34 -14.44 2.26
N THR A 221 18.21 -15.55 2.99
CA THR A 221 19.35 -16.35 3.40
C THR A 221 20.08 -16.94 2.18
N PRO A 222 21.33 -17.40 2.32
CA PRO A 222 22.10 -17.97 1.19
C PRO A 222 21.40 -19.15 0.48
N ASP A 223 20.53 -19.87 1.17
CA ASP A 223 19.70 -20.96 0.66
C ASP A 223 18.37 -20.49 0.03
N GLY A 224 18.16 -19.18 -0.15
CA GLY A 224 17.02 -18.60 -0.84
C GLY A 224 15.72 -18.55 -0.03
N HIS A 225 15.80 -18.69 1.29
CA HIS A 225 14.65 -18.66 2.18
C HIS A 225 14.54 -17.31 2.92
N ALA A 226 13.34 -17.05 3.45
CA ALA A 226 13.13 -15.91 4.33
C ALA A 226 13.81 -16.15 5.68
N ASP A 227 14.61 -15.18 6.12
CA ASP A 227 15.22 -15.22 7.46
C ASP A 227 14.17 -14.89 8.52
N LYS A 228 13.67 -15.93 9.22
CA LYS A 228 12.65 -15.78 10.25
C LYS A 228 13.12 -14.98 11.47
N ALA A 229 14.41 -15.01 11.78
CA ALA A 229 14.95 -14.25 12.91
C ALA A 229 14.97 -12.76 12.56
N LEU A 230 15.45 -12.43 11.36
CA LEU A 230 15.43 -11.07 10.83
C LEU A 230 14.01 -10.52 10.73
N LEU A 231 13.05 -11.30 10.21
CA LEU A 231 11.65 -10.86 10.12
C LEU A 231 11.07 -10.48 11.50
N ARG A 232 11.32 -11.29 12.53
CA ARG A 232 10.88 -10.98 13.90
C ARG A 232 11.54 -9.73 14.46
N GLN A 233 12.82 -9.52 14.15
CA GLN A 233 13.52 -8.30 14.55
C GLN A 233 12.90 -7.07 13.86
N MET A 234 12.58 -7.15 12.57
CA MET A 234 11.93 -6.08 11.83
C MET A 234 10.51 -5.79 12.35
N GLU A 235 9.75 -6.82 12.75
CA GLU A 235 8.46 -6.65 13.43
C GLU A 235 8.61 -5.85 14.72
N GLY A 236 9.63 -6.18 15.54
CA GLY A 236 9.94 -5.44 16.77
C GLY A 236 10.31 -3.98 16.51
N ILE A 237 11.22 -3.75 15.55
CA ILE A 237 11.64 -2.39 15.16
C ILE A 237 10.42 -1.57 14.71
N TYR A 238 9.55 -2.14 13.87
CA TYR A 238 8.35 -1.44 13.42
C TYR A 238 7.38 -1.15 14.58
N ALA A 239 7.18 -2.10 15.50
CA ALA A 239 6.30 -1.93 16.65
C ALA A 239 6.74 -0.76 17.56
N ASP A 240 8.06 -0.57 17.71
CA ASP A 240 8.66 0.50 18.52
C ASP A 240 8.56 1.90 17.89
N ILE A 241 8.24 2.02 16.60
CA ILE A 241 8.00 3.31 15.95
C ILE A 241 6.74 3.96 16.54
N PRO A 242 6.79 5.24 16.98
CA PRO A 242 5.62 5.94 17.50
C PRO A 242 4.47 6.02 16.48
N VAL A 243 3.25 5.78 16.95
CA VAL A 243 2.05 5.91 16.13
C VAL A 243 1.63 7.38 16.03
N ARG A 244 1.36 7.84 14.81
CA ARG A 244 0.70 9.13 14.54
C ARG A 244 -0.44 8.91 13.56
N ARG A 245 -1.63 9.40 13.89
CA ARG A 245 -2.79 9.33 13.00
C ARG A 245 -2.65 10.34 11.86
N PRO A 246 -2.95 9.99 10.60
CA PRO A 246 -2.86 10.93 9.47
C PRO A 246 -3.61 12.25 9.70
N GLU A 247 -4.77 12.21 10.34
CA GLU A 247 -5.61 13.39 10.62
C GLU A 247 -4.96 14.38 11.59
N SER A 248 -4.05 13.89 12.44
CA SER A 248 -3.29 14.72 13.39
C SER A 248 -2.04 15.36 12.78
N SER A 249 -1.70 15.00 11.54
CA SER A 249 -0.49 15.52 10.87
C SER A 249 -0.77 16.87 10.22
N ALA A 250 -0.10 17.92 10.72
CA ALA A 250 -0.14 19.25 10.11
C ALA A 250 0.35 19.23 8.65
N HIS A 251 1.39 18.43 8.35
CA HIS A 251 1.92 18.27 7.00
C HIS A 251 0.86 17.71 6.03
N VAL A 252 0.07 16.72 6.48
CA VAL A 252 -1.00 16.17 5.64
C VAL A 252 -2.08 17.22 5.39
N GLN A 253 -2.43 18.01 6.41
CA GLN A 253 -3.41 19.10 6.26
C GLN A 253 -2.93 20.17 5.29
N GLU A 254 -1.65 20.56 5.37
CA GLU A 254 -1.00 21.51 4.46
C GLU A 254 -1.00 20.99 3.02
N LEU A 255 -0.64 19.72 2.80
CA LEU A 255 -0.72 19.10 1.47
C LEU A 255 -2.14 19.16 0.90
N TYR A 256 -3.15 18.89 1.71
CA TYR A 256 -4.53 19.01 1.24
C TYR A 256 -4.89 20.45 0.89
N GLN A 257 -4.51 21.43 1.69
CA GLN A 257 -4.86 22.85 1.47
C GLN A 257 -4.09 23.46 0.30
N GLU A 258 -2.76 23.37 0.31
CA GLU A 258 -1.90 24.11 -0.61
C GLU A 258 -1.65 23.38 -1.92
N TRP A 259 -1.46 22.05 -1.86
CA TRP A 259 -1.16 21.26 -3.04
C TRP A 259 -2.41 20.71 -3.70
N LEU A 260 -3.29 20.06 -2.93
CA LEU A 260 -4.43 19.33 -3.48
C LEU A 260 -5.70 20.18 -3.59
N GLU A 261 -5.72 21.43 -3.12
CA GLU A 261 -6.87 22.35 -3.22
C GLU A 261 -8.13 21.82 -2.48
N GLY A 262 -7.93 21.04 -1.42
CA GLY A 262 -8.95 20.47 -0.54
C GLY A 262 -9.14 18.96 -0.67
N ILE A 263 -9.71 18.34 0.37
CA ILE A 263 -9.86 16.87 0.48
C ILE A 263 -10.73 16.24 -0.62
N ASN A 264 -11.75 16.96 -1.08
CA ASN A 264 -12.71 16.49 -2.08
C ASN A 264 -12.58 17.23 -3.42
N SER A 265 -11.43 17.87 -3.67
CA SER A 265 -11.22 18.64 -4.89
C SER A 265 -11.10 17.72 -6.12
N PRO A 266 -11.36 18.24 -7.33
CA PRO A 266 -11.06 17.52 -8.57
C PRO A 266 -9.58 17.13 -8.67
N LYS A 267 -8.68 17.98 -8.17
CA LYS A 267 -7.24 17.74 -8.16
C LYS A 267 -6.85 16.60 -7.22
N ALA A 268 -7.41 16.52 -6.02
CA ALA A 268 -7.20 15.39 -5.12
C ALA A 268 -7.63 14.08 -5.77
N ARG A 269 -8.75 14.08 -6.50
CA ARG A 269 -9.22 12.90 -7.25
C ARG A 269 -8.24 12.51 -8.37
N GLU A 270 -7.78 13.46 -9.17
CA GLU A 270 -6.83 13.21 -10.26
C GLU A 270 -5.46 12.73 -9.75
N VAL A 271 -4.97 13.35 -8.68
CA VAL A 271 -3.64 13.10 -8.13
C VAL A 271 -3.59 11.82 -7.30
N LEU A 272 -4.61 11.55 -6.48
CA LEU A 272 -4.59 10.45 -5.50
C LEU A 272 -5.40 9.22 -5.90
N HIS A 273 -6.18 9.27 -6.98
CA HIS A 273 -6.97 8.12 -7.44
C HIS A 273 -6.56 7.64 -8.83
N THR A 274 -6.82 6.37 -9.08
CA THR A 274 -6.64 5.67 -10.35
C THR A 274 -7.89 4.89 -10.71
N THR A 275 -7.88 4.30 -11.90
CA THR A 275 -8.92 3.43 -12.41
C THR A 275 -8.29 2.16 -12.94
N TYR A 276 -9.01 1.04 -12.80
CA TYR A 276 -8.54 -0.27 -13.23
C TYR A 276 -9.26 -0.67 -14.50
N GLN A 277 -8.51 -1.01 -15.54
CA GLN A 277 -9.07 -1.49 -16.79
C GLN A 277 -8.97 -3.01 -16.83
N SER A 278 -10.08 -3.67 -17.18
CA SER A 278 -10.00 -5.07 -17.61
C SER A 278 -9.33 -5.08 -18.97
N GLN A 279 -8.19 -5.75 -19.12
CA GLN A 279 -7.74 -6.09 -20.48
C GLN A 279 -8.83 -6.98 -21.08
N GLU A 280 -9.46 -6.55 -22.18
CA GLU A 280 -10.23 -7.47 -23.01
C GLU A 280 -9.28 -8.59 -23.42
N ARG A 281 -9.72 -9.85 -23.31
CA ARG A 281 -8.91 -10.98 -23.74
C ARG A 281 -8.72 -10.91 -25.26
N GLY A 282 -7.71 -10.18 -25.70
CA GLY A 282 -7.15 -10.36 -27.04
C GLY A 282 -6.63 -11.80 -27.16
N ALA A 283 -6.82 -12.41 -28.32
CA ALA A 283 -6.59 -13.84 -28.62
C ALA A 283 -5.13 -14.33 -28.48
N HIS A 284 -4.29 -13.64 -27.72
CA HIS A 284 -2.91 -14.01 -27.43
C HIS A 284 -2.70 -14.11 -25.90
N SER A 285 -3.40 -15.04 -25.25
CA SER A 285 -2.94 -15.50 -23.94
C SER A 285 -1.66 -16.31 -24.16
N LEU A 286 -0.50 -15.67 -24.03
CA LEU A 286 0.69 -16.41 -23.69
C LEU A 286 0.46 -16.97 -22.29
N ASP A 287 0.09 -18.24 -22.24
CA ASP A 287 0.07 -19.04 -21.01
C ASP A 287 1.48 -18.95 -20.39
N ILE A 288 1.65 -18.04 -19.44
CA ILE A 288 2.78 -18.09 -18.53
C ILE A 288 2.48 -19.25 -17.58
N LYS A 289 2.98 -20.44 -17.94
CA LYS A 289 3.09 -21.56 -17.01
C LYS A 289 4.07 -21.15 -15.91
N TRP A 290 3.57 -21.12 -14.68
CA TRP A 290 4.38 -21.10 -13.46
C TRP A 290 4.98 -22.47 -13.20
#